data_AF-A0A1J4M3X5-F1
#
_entry.id   AF-A0A1J4M3X5-F1
#
_cell.length_a   1.000
_cell.length_b   1.000
_cell.length_c   1.000
_cell.angle_alpha   90.00
_cell.angle_beta   90.00
_cell.angle_gamma   90.00
#
_symmetry.space_group_name_H-M   'P 1'
#
loop_
_entity.id
_entity.type
_entity.pdbx_description
1 polymer ?
#
loop_
_entity_poly.entity_id
_entity_poly.type
_entity_poly.pdbx_seq_one_letter_code
_entity_poly.pdbx_strand_id
1 'polypeptide(L)'
;MADGSVSGADRDESGRRGSSDHSNGSRSDDIGSADDRSDDSDSDNGYSDRSDSDHANDKSDSDSSDNDAGHDYDNRGYGDGWEELRQQTLRRDNYACTRCGADDRTLQAHHIVPRSAGGPDELENLLTLCRPCHGVIHQHNSAFDDVRDDAPLFPERTAPKPVARLRTPADQCCTRCGAERSDPTELVAWTDVPASDDGRPAPSHVTLCKPCTGLLLERDPAVGNEALTANHTISVHELAARRTDAPVRPSVFALSQVGIRREPRTLRERVVDDTPLRFLLNHRGIRLALLVAVGYVALFVVLAL
;
A
#
# COMPACT_ATOMS: atom_id res chain seq x y z
N MET A 1 31.55 -40.55 57.82
CA MET A 1 32.96 -40.90 58.00
C MET A 1 33.61 -40.85 56.63
N ALA A 2 34.60 -39.95 56.50
CA ALA A 2 35.65 -39.87 55.47
C ALA A 2 35.24 -39.79 53.99
N ASP A 3 35.97 -39.11 53.11
CA ASP A 3 36.87 -37.94 53.13
C ASP A 3 37.37 -37.80 51.68
N GLY A 4 37.83 -36.60 51.30
CA GLY A 4 38.65 -36.36 50.10
C GLY A 4 37.88 -35.93 48.85
N SER A 5 37.76 -34.66 48.45
CA SER A 5 38.72 -33.53 48.38
C SER A 5 39.89 -33.76 47.43
N VAL A 6 39.80 -33.20 46.22
CA VAL A 6 40.84 -32.46 45.44
C VAL A 6 40.04 -31.66 44.38
N SER A 7 39.78 -30.35 44.44
CA SER A 7 40.60 -29.12 44.56
C SER A 7 41.29 -28.68 43.25
N GLY A 8 41.02 -27.43 42.83
CA GLY A 8 41.82 -26.66 41.86
C GLY A 8 40.96 -25.90 40.85
N ALA A 9 40.35 -24.77 41.23
CA ALA A 9 40.88 -23.39 41.16
C ALA A 9 40.78 -22.80 39.73
N ASP A 10 39.85 -21.91 39.44
CA ASP A 10 39.80 -20.46 39.77
C ASP A 10 40.96 -19.62 39.21
N ARG A 11 40.58 -18.71 38.29
CA ARG A 11 40.99 -17.29 38.11
C ARG A 11 40.62 -16.85 36.69
N ASP A 12 39.61 -16.02 36.52
CA ASP A 12 39.55 -14.56 36.75
C ASP A 12 40.18 -13.70 35.65
N GLU A 13 39.34 -12.75 35.22
CA GLU A 13 39.64 -11.41 34.71
C GLU A 13 40.62 -11.23 33.53
N SER A 14 40.07 -10.74 32.41
CA SER A 14 40.33 -9.34 32.02
C SER A 14 39.49 -8.96 30.81
N GLY A 15 38.80 -7.83 30.94
CA GLY A 15 37.91 -7.30 29.92
C GLY A 15 38.63 -6.84 28.65
N ARG A 16 37.85 -6.77 27.57
CA ARG A 16 38.11 -5.83 26.48
C ARG A 16 36.83 -5.11 26.13
N ARG A 17 36.76 -3.89 26.65
CA ARG A 17 36.00 -2.77 26.06
C ARG A 17 36.55 -2.55 24.65
N GLY A 18 35.68 -2.62 23.66
CA GLY A 18 35.94 -2.12 22.31
C GLY A 18 35.17 -0.82 22.13
N SER A 19 35.73 0.27 22.67
CA SER A 19 35.37 1.62 22.26
C SER A 19 35.93 1.86 20.87
N SER A 20 35.09 2.29 19.93
CA SER A 20 35.54 3.03 18.76
C SER A 20 34.87 4.39 18.79
N ASP A 21 35.56 5.31 19.46
CA ASP A 21 35.42 6.75 19.30
C ASP A 21 35.60 7.09 17.81
N HIS A 22 34.60 7.70 17.18
CA HIS A 22 34.81 8.56 16.03
C HIS A 22 34.21 9.92 16.36
N SER A 23 35.08 10.73 16.96
CA SER A 23 35.28 12.17 16.72
C SER A 23 34.06 12.98 16.26
N ASN A 24 33.57 13.74 17.24
CA ASN A 24 32.82 14.97 17.13
C ASN A 24 33.42 15.92 16.06
N GLY A 25 32.61 16.27 15.08
CA GLY A 25 32.92 17.27 14.06
C GLY A 25 31.69 18.13 13.85
N SER A 26 31.64 19.26 14.54
CA SER A 26 30.68 20.33 14.32
C SER A 26 30.69 20.75 12.85
N ARG A 27 29.58 20.55 12.14
CA ARG A 27 29.25 21.31 10.94
C ARG A 27 27.78 21.66 10.97
N SER A 28 27.57 22.94 11.16
CA SER A 28 26.34 23.66 11.00
C SER A 28 25.96 23.73 9.52
N ASP A 29 24.65 23.90 9.32
CA ASP A 29 23.99 24.50 8.16
C ASP A 29 23.87 23.64 6.88
N ASP A 30 22.75 23.88 6.19
CA ASP A 30 22.31 23.31 4.91
C ASP A 30 21.52 21.98 4.93
N ILE A 31 20.39 21.96 5.66
CA ILE A 31 19.22 21.20 5.18
C ILE A 31 18.65 22.01 4.01
N GLY A 32 19.11 21.67 2.80
CA GLY A 32 18.68 22.32 1.57
C GLY A 32 17.16 22.25 1.41
N SER A 33 16.57 23.39 1.09
CA SER A 33 15.23 23.51 0.53
C SER A 33 15.08 22.51 -0.63
N ALA A 34 14.43 21.38 -0.37
CA ALA A 34 14.01 20.48 -1.41
C ALA A 34 12.82 21.15 -2.10
N ASP A 35 13.08 21.71 -3.29
CA ASP A 35 12.05 22.23 -4.18
C ASP A 35 10.95 21.18 -4.37
N ASP A 36 9.81 21.44 -3.74
CA ASP A 36 8.63 20.60 -3.69
C ASP A 36 7.87 20.62 -5.04
N ARG A 37 8.53 20.31 -6.16
CA ARG A 37 7.96 20.42 -7.52
C ARG A 37 6.82 19.43 -7.83
N SER A 38 6.17 18.82 -6.85
CA SER A 38 4.93 18.06 -7.10
C SER A 38 3.74 18.99 -7.02
N ASP A 39 3.15 19.27 -8.18
CA ASP A 39 1.93 20.02 -8.34
C ASP A 39 0.78 19.36 -7.55
N ASP A 40 0.49 19.89 -6.35
CA ASP A 40 -0.74 19.60 -5.59
C ASP A 40 -1.94 20.40 -6.12
N SER A 41 -1.90 20.80 -7.40
CA SER A 41 -3.12 21.13 -8.12
C SER A 41 -3.85 19.81 -8.40
N ASP A 42 -4.59 19.33 -7.40
CA ASP A 42 -5.58 18.23 -7.50
C ASP A 42 -6.73 18.63 -8.46
N SER A 43 -6.37 18.89 -9.72
CA SER A 43 -7.31 18.99 -10.83
C SER A 43 -7.60 17.57 -11.26
N ASP A 44 -8.60 16.98 -10.61
CA ASP A 44 -9.20 15.71 -10.97
C ASP A 44 -9.93 15.86 -12.34
N ASN A 45 -9.16 16.03 -13.42
CA ASN A 45 -9.70 16.19 -14.78
C ASN A 45 -9.78 14.83 -15.46
N GLY A 46 -10.75 14.04 -15.01
CA GLY A 46 -11.31 12.96 -15.81
C GLY A 46 -12.40 13.49 -16.74
N TYR A 47 -12.09 14.02 -17.93
CA TYR A 47 -12.85 13.78 -19.17
C TYR A 47 -12.25 14.42 -20.44
N SER A 48 -12.46 13.70 -21.55
CA SER A 48 -12.47 14.09 -22.98
C SER A 48 -11.17 14.19 -23.78
N ASP A 49 -10.87 13.06 -24.44
CA ASP A 49 -10.59 12.95 -25.88
C ASP A 49 -11.26 14.07 -26.74
N ARG A 50 -10.45 14.88 -27.44
CA ARG A 50 -10.58 15.20 -28.89
C ARG A 50 -9.72 16.39 -29.36
N SER A 51 -8.94 16.10 -30.40
CA SER A 51 -8.61 16.90 -31.60
C SER A 51 -7.95 18.29 -31.48
N ASP A 52 -6.75 18.34 -32.07
CA ASP A 52 -6.18 19.39 -32.93
C ASP A 52 -7.10 20.57 -33.28
N SER A 53 -6.65 21.79 -33.02
CA SER A 53 -6.52 22.83 -34.06
C SER A 53 -5.85 24.09 -33.51
N ASP A 54 -4.95 24.61 -34.34
CA ASP A 54 -4.26 25.89 -34.27
C ASP A 54 -5.15 27.05 -33.81
N HIS A 55 -4.62 28.03 -33.07
CA HIS A 55 -4.90 29.46 -33.26
C HIS A 55 -3.76 30.31 -32.66
N ALA A 56 -3.16 31.13 -33.52
CA ALA A 56 -2.12 32.11 -33.24
C ALA A 56 -2.68 33.48 -32.82
N ASN A 57 -1.77 34.37 -32.41
CA ASN A 57 -1.88 35.82 -32.12
C ASN A 57 -2.31 36.15 -30.68
N ASP A 58 -1.85 37.22 -30.04
CA ASP A 58 -1.22 38.46 -30.52
C ASP A 58 -0.38 39.07 -29.39
N LYS A 59 0.68 39.80 -29.75
CA LYS A 59 1.48 40.60 -28.80
C LYS A 59 0.83 41.97 -28.68
N SER A 60 0.59 42.43 -27.46
CA SER A 60 0.49 43.86 -27.19
C SER A 60 1.22 44.18 -25.89
N ASP A 61 2.34 44.87 -26.06
CA ASP A 61 3.09 45.56 -25.03
C ASP A 61 2.23 46.65 -24.39
N SER A 62 2.14 46.65 -23.06
CA SER A 62 1.80 47.86 -22.30
C SER A 62 2.69 47.96 -21.08
N ASP A 63 3.63 48.89 -21.22
CA ASP A 63 4.53 49.44 -20.24
C ASP A 63 3.74 50.04 -19.07
N SER A 64 3.95 49.56 -17.85
CA SER A 64 3.59 50.28 -16.63
C SER A 64 4.54 49.85 -15.52
N SER A 65 5.44 50.78 -15.25
CA SER A 65 6.36 50.78 -14.13
C SER A 65 5.60 50.91 -12.81
N ASP A 66 5.61 49.87 -12.00
CA ASP A 66 5.41 49.98 -10.56
C ASP A 66 6.44 49.09 -9.87
N ASN A 67 7.31 49.74 -9.09
CA ASN A 67 8.20 49.08 -8.15
C ASN A 67 7.34 48.66 -6.95
N ASP A 68 7.16 47.36 -6.74
CA ASP A 68 6.87 46.83 -5.40
C ASP A 68 7.47 45.45 -5.23
N ALA A 69 7.86 45.17 -4.00
CA ALA A 69 8.84 44.20 -3.57
C ALA A 69 8.60 42.77 -4.06
N GLY A 70 9.70 42.09 -4.38
CA GLY A 70 9.74 40.67 -4.67
C GLY A 70 9.15 39.85 -3.51
N HIS A 71 7.96 39.34 -3.73
CA HIS A 71 7.33 38.31 -2.93
C HIS A 71 6.81 37.24 -3.88
N ASP A 72 7.76 36.41 -4.35
CA ASP A 72 7.50 35.14 -5.02
C ASP A 72 7.10 34.12 -3.93
N TYR A 73 5.91 34.32 -3.35
CA TYR A 73 5.30 33.35 -2.46
C TYR A 73 4.51 32.36 -3.33
N ASP A 74 5.07 31.15 -3.44
CA ASP A 74 4.35 29.90 -3.62
C ASP A 74 3.24 29.92 -4.69
N ASN A 75 3.66 29.92 -5.97
CA ASN A 75 2.80 29.82 -7.15
C ASN A 75 2.03 28.47 -7.29
N ARG A 76 1.70 27.80 -6.17
CA ARG A 76 0.86 26.60 -6.08
C ARG A 76 -0.51 26.84 -5.44
N GLY A 77 -0.82 28.08 -5.05
CA GLY A 77 -2.11 28.44 -4.46
C GLY A 77 -2.26 28.00 -3.00
N TYR A 78 -1.16 27.87 -2.27
CA TYR A 78 -1.17 27.75 -0.82
C TYR A 78 -1.28 29.15 -0.19
N GLY A 79 -2.16 29.29 0.80
CA GLY A 79 -2.32 30.55 1.51
C GLY A 79 -1.13 30.83 2.45
N ASP A 80 -1.13 32.02 3.03
CA ASP A 80 -0.16 32.41 4.06
C ASP A 80 -0.12 31.36 5.19
N GLY A 81 1.08 30.86 5.52
CA GLY A 81 1.30 29.94 6.65
C GLY A 81 1.41 28.45 6.31
N TRP A 82 1.28 28.04 5.05
CA TRP A 82 1.42 26.63 4.65
C TRP A 82 2.76 26.02 5.04
N GLU A 83 3.88 26.71 4.80
CA GLU A 83 5.20 26.17 5.14
C GLU A 83 5.34 25.96 6.66
N GLU A 84 4.77 26.83 7.49
CA GLU A 84 4.77 26.63 8.94
C GLU A 84 3.95 25.38 9.31
N LEU A 85 2.77 25.24 8.73
CA LEU A 85 1.88 24.09 8.97
C LEU A 85 2.51 22.77 8.50
N ARG A 86 3.20 22.78 7.35
CA ARG A 86 3.99 21.67 6.84
C ARG A 86 5.09 21.28 7.82
N GLN A 87 5.87 22.24 8.32
CA GLN A 87 6.92 21.98 9.31
C GLN A 87 6.37 21.48 10.65
N GLN A 88 5.19 21.95 11.07
CA GLN A 88 4.50 21.40 12.25
C GLN A 88 4.06 19.95 12.03
N THR A 89 3.54 19.62 10.84
CA THR A 89 3.14 18.26 10.45
C THR A 89 4.33 17.30 10.48
N LEU A 90 5.44 17.67 9.83
CA LEU A 90 6.67 16.89 9.79
C LEU A 90 7.21 16.63 11.21
N ARG A 91 7.24 17.67 12.06
CA ARG A 91 7.69 17.53 13.46
C ARG A 91 6.80 16.60 14.28
N ARG A 92 5.48 16.71 14.16
CA ARG A 92 4.52 15.83 14.85
C ARG A 92 4.75 14.37 14.51
N ASP A 93 5.06 14.09 13.25
CA ASP A 93 5.26 12.74 12.73
C ASP A 93 6.73 12.27 12.84
N ASN A 94 7.55 12.96 13.65
CA ASN A 94 8.97 12.67 13.89
C ASN A 94 9.84 12.65 12.63
N TYR A 95 9.50 13.46 11.62
CA TYR A 95 10.16 13.46 10.32
C TYR A 95 10.24 12.05 9.70
N ALA A 96 9.17 11.28 9.83
CA ALA A 96 9.04 9.96 9.25
C ALA A 96 7.73 9.81 8.49
N CYS A 97 7.77 9.06 7.39
CA CYS A 97 6.59 8.73 6.61
C CYS A 97 5.58 7.94 7.46
N THR A 98 4.39 8.50 7.68
CA THR A 98 3.33 7.85 8.49
C THR A 98 2.78 6.57 7.87
N ARG A 99 3.00 6.33 6.56
CA ARG A 99 2.63 5.09 5.88
C ARG A 99 3.69 3.99 6.03
N CYS A 100 4.97 4.29 5.84
CA CYS A 100 6.01 3.27 5.72
C CYS A 100 7.20 3.42 6.67
N GLY A 101 7.19 4.40 7.56
CA GLY A 101 8.21 4.64 8.59
C GLY A 101 9.51 5.28 8.12
N ALA A 102 9.74 5.38 6.80
CA ALA A 102 10.99 5.92 6.25
C ALA A 102 11.21 7.39 6.66
N ASP A 103 12.42 7.66 7.18
CA ASP A 103 12.92 8.97 7.63
C ASP A 103 14.08 9.50 6.76
N ASP A 104 14.52 8.71 5.77
CA ASP A 104 15.64 8.96 4.88
C ASP A 104 15.22 9.40 3.46
N ARG A 105 13.96 9.81 3.29
CA ARG A 105 13.36 10.17 1.99
C ARG A 105 12.85 11.61 1.98
N THR A 106 12.59 12.15 0.79
CA THR A 106 11.85 13.42 0.65
C THR A 106 10.45 13.27 1.22
N LEU A 107 10.13 14.12 2.22
CA LEU A 107 8.86 14.13 2.94
C LEU A 107 7.97 15.32 2.54
N GLN A 108 6.66 15.05 2.49
CA GLN A 108 5.60 15.97 2.09
C GLN A 108 4.45 15.91 3.12
N ALA A 109 3.75 17.03 3.29
CA ALA A 109 2.52 17.08 4.08
C ALA A 109 1.34 16.80 3.14
N HIS A 110 0.64 15.70 3.39
CA HIS A 110 -0.47 15.21 2.59
C HIS A 110 -1.80 15.46 3.30
N HIS A 111 -2.77 16.05 2.60
CA HIS A 111 -4.12 16.24 3.11
C HIS A 111 -4.94 14.94 3.11
N ILE A 112 -5.48 14.56 4.27
CA ILE A 112 -6.38 13.41 4.45
C ILE A 112 -7.66 13.61 3.63
N VAL A 113 -8.29 14.78 3.77
CA VAL A 113 -9.34 15.26 2.88
C VAL A 113 -8.68 16.25 1.92
N PRO A 114 -8.61 15.97 0.61
CA PRO A 114 -8.00 16.87 -0.36
C PRO A 114 -8.65 18.25 -0.37
N ARG A 115 -7.87 19.29 -0.71
CA ARG A 115 -8.38 20.66 -0.85
C ARG A 115 -9.48 20.76 -1.92
N SER A 116 -9.33 20.00 -3.01
CA SER A 116 -10.34 19.89 -4.09
C SER A 116 -11.70 19.35 -3.60
N ALA A 117 -11.70 18.59 -2.50
CA ALA A 117 -12.89 18.10 -1.82
C ALA A 117 -13.31 18.97 -0.62
N GLY A 118 -12.73 20.16 -0.47
CA GLY A 118 -13.02 21.10 0.62
C GLY A 118 -12.32 20.79 1.94
N GLY A 119 -11.24 20.00 1.93
CA GLY A 119 -10.45 19.74 3.12
C GLY A 119 -9.71 20.99 3.62
N PRO A 120 -9.67 21.23 4.95
CA PRO A 120 -9.03 22.41 5.51
C PRO A 120 -7.51 22.27 5.58
N ASP A 121 -6.80 23.41 5.57
CA ASP A 121 -5.37 23.51 5.89
C ASP A 121 -5.20 23.52 7.42
N GLU A 122 -5.43 22.37 8.04
CA GLU A 122 -5.34 22.15 9.50
C GLU A 122 -4.43 20.97 9.80
N LEU A 123 -3.72 21.02 10.94
CA LEU A 123 -2.73 20.01 11.32
C LEU A 123 -3.36 18.61 11.39
N GLU A 124 -4.60 18.52 11.88
CA GLU A 124 -5.39 17.29 12.00
C GLU A 124 -5.77 16.69 10.64
N ASN A 125 -5.84 17.51 9.58
CA ASN A 125 -6.10 17.07 8.22
C ASN A 125 -4.82 16.73 7.45
N LEU A 126 -3.64 16.83 8.08
CA LEU A 126 -2.35 16.57 7.41
C LEU A 126 -1.64 15.34 7.97
N LEU A 127 -0.93 14.62 7.09
CA LEU A 127 -0.04 13.51 7.41
C LEU A 127 1.29 13.66 6.68
N THR A 128 2.39 13.27 7.33
CA THR A 128 3.69 13.21 6.67
C THR A 128 3.78 11.94 5.81
N LEU A 129 4.11 12.09 4.53
CA LEU A 129 4.37 10.98 3.60
C LEU A 129 5.67 11.19 2.84
N CYS A 130 6.39 10.10 2.55
CA CYS A 130 7.46 10.14 1.56
C CYS A 130 6.90 10.15 0.14
N ARG A 131 7.61 10.75 -0.82
CA ARG A 131 7.14 10.89 -2.22
C ARG A 131 6.61 9.58 -2.85
N PRO A 132 7.26 8.40 -2.71
CA PRO A 132 6.69 7.13 -3.18
C PRO A 132 5.34 6.77 -2.55
N CYS A 133 5.23 6.90 -1.23
CA CYS A 133 3.99 6.62 -0.50
C CYS A 133 2.90 7.64 -0.84
N HIS A 134 3.26 8.89 -1.10
CA HIS A 134 2.33 9.90 -1.58
C HIS A 134 1.76 9.51 -2.95
N GLY A 135 2.60 8.99 -3.85
CA GLY A 135 2.16 8.41 -5.14
C GLY A 135 1.20 7.22 -5.02
N VAL A 136 1.32 6.40 -3.96
CA VAL A 136 0.33 5.35 -3.64
C VAL A 136 -1.03 5.95 -3.25
N ILE A 137 -1.02 7.16 -2.69
CA ILE A 137 -2.25 7.87 -2.37
C ILE A 137 -2.89 8.49 -3.63
N HIS A 138 -2.08 9.10 -4.49
CA HIS A 138 -2.51 9.70 -5.75
C HIS A 138 -2.19 8.80 -6.95
N GLN A 139 -2.87 7.65 -7.04
CA GLN A 139 -2.61 6.62 -8.06
C GLN A 139 -2.84 7.08 -9.51
N HIS A 140 -3.64 8.12 -9.71
CA HIS A 140 -3.94 8.68 -11.03
C HIS A 140 -3.13 9.94 -11.35
N ASN A 141 -2.24 10.36 -10.44
CA ASN A 141 -1.36 11.49 -10.67
C ASN A 141 -0.03 10.98 -11.25
N SER A 142 0.23 11.35 -12.51
CA SER A 142 1.43 10.94 -13.25
C SER A 142 2.74 11.53 -12.71
N ALA A 143 2.67 12.59 -11.89
CA ALA A 143 3.84 13.19 -11.23
C ALA A 143 4.58 12.24 -10.27
N PHE A 144 3.97 11.09 -9.94
CA PHE A 144 4.53 10.06 -9.08
C PHE A 144 4.81 8.74 -9.79
N ASP A 145 4.55 8.63 -11.10
CA ASP A 145 4.74 7.36 -11.82
C ASP A 145 6.22 6.91 -11.84
N ASP A 146 7.15 7.85 -11.68
CA ASP A 146 8.60 7.62 -11.57
C ASP A 146 9.03 6.97 -10.25
N VAL A 147 8.26 7.17 -9.17
CA VAL A 147 8.66 6.77 -7.80
C VAL A 147 7.66 5.86 -7.09
N ARG A 148 6.44 5.67 -7.61
CA ARG A 148 5.37 4.91 -6.92
C ARG A 148 5.78 3.47 -6.61
N ASP A 149 6.57 2.85 -7.48
CA ASP A 149 7.02 1.46 -7.31
C ASP A 149 8.08 1.28 -6.21
N ASP A 150 8.72 2.37 -5.76
CA ASP A 150 9.66 2.38 -4.64
C ASP A 150 8.97 2.41 -3.27
N ALA A 151 7.64 2.57 -3.25
CA ALA A 151 6.85 2.50 -2.03
C ALA A 151 6.81 1.05 -1.53
N PRO A 152 7.06 0.76 -0.25
CA PRO A 152 6.85 -0.57 0.30
C PRO A 152 5.43 -1.06 0.02
N LEU A 153 5.32 -2.34 -0.37
CA LEU A 153 4.04 -2.95 -0.74
C LEU A 153 3.02 -2.81 0.39
N PHE A 154 3.44 -3.14 1.60
CA PHE A 154 2.65 -3.02 2.81
C PHE A 154 2.92 -1.69 3.54
N PRO A 155 1.87 -1.06 4.10
CA PRO A 155 2.07 -0.01 5.09
C PRO A 155 2.61 -0.59 6.40
N GLU A 156 3.20 0.26 7.23
CA GLU A 156 3.53 -0.09 8.61
C GLU A 156 2.29 -0.45 9.42
N ARG A 157 2.49 -1.27 10.45
CA ARG A 157 1.41 -1.78 11.31
C ARG A 157 0.67 -0.68 12.06
N THR A 158 1.34 0.44 12.33
CA THR A 158 0.83 1.62 13.03
C THR A 158 0.35 2.71 12.08
N ALA A 159 0.39 2.49 10.76
CA ALA A 159 -0.03 3.49 9.78
C ALA A 159 -1.50 3.90 10.01
N PRO A 160 -1.82 5.21 9.95
CA PRO A 160 -3.19 5.66 10.15
C PRO A 160 -4.09 5.23 8.99
N LYS A 161 -5.37 4.99 9.29
CA LYS A 161 -6.36 4.43 8.34
C LYS A 161 -6.38 5.07 6.94
N PRO A 162 -6.28 6.42 6.78
CA PRO A 162 -6.31 7.04 5.45
C PRO A 162 -5.19 6.57 4.50
N VAL A 163 -4.03 6.20 5.06
CA VAL A 163 -2.83 5.81 4.30
C VAL A 163 -2.44 4.33 4.50
N ALA A 164 -3.15 3.61 5.39
CA ALA A 164 -2.96 2.19 5.68
C ALA A 164 -3.53 1.29 4.56
N ARG A 165 -3.03 1.48 3.33
CA ARG A 165 -3.43 0.72 2.15
C ARG A 165 -2.23 0.20 1.37
N LEU A 166 -2.46 -0.86 0.59
CA LEU A 166 -1.44 -1.46 -0.27
C LEU A 166 -1.08 -0.54 -1.44
N ARG A 167 0.03 -0.88 -2.11
CA ARG A 167 0.61 -0.08 -3.20
C ARG A 167 -0.42 0.20 -4.31
N THR A 168 -1.15 -0.82 -4.74
CA THR A 168 -2.22 -0.70 -5.73
C THR A 168 -3.55 -1.28 -5.22
N PRO A 169 -4.71 -0.95 -5.83
CA PRO A 169 -5.99 -1.54 -5.46
C PRO A 169 -6.05 -3.03 -5.79
N ALA A 170 -5.32 -3.46 -6.83
CA ALA A 170 -5.21 -4.87 -7.19
C ALA A 170 -4.55 -5.69 -6.08
N ASP A 171 -3.56 -5.11 -5.39
CA ASP A 171 -2.86 -5.78 -4.28
C ASP A 171 -3.80 -6.03 -3.09
N GLN A 172 -4.88 -5.26 -2.93
CA GLN A 172 -5.89 -5.51 -1.90
C GLN A 172 -6.74 -6.75 -2.16
N CYS A 173 -6.61 -7.36 -3.34
CA CYS A 173 -7.34 -8.57 -3.71
C CYS A 173 -6.43 -9.80 -3.60
N CYS A 174 -6.95 -10.83 -2.93
CA CYS A 174 -6.28 -12.13 -2.92
C CYS A 174 -6.25 -12.71 -4.34
N THR A 175 -5.07 -12.89 -4.94
CA THR A 175 -4.87 -13.43 -6.29
C THR A 175 -5.47 -14.84 -6.45
N ARG A 176 -5.51 -15.64 -5.37
CA ARG A 176 -6.13 -16.96 -5.41
C ARG A 176 -7.64 -16.91 -5.41
N CYS A 177 -8.26 -16.27 -4.42
CA CYS A 177 -9.71 -16.38 -4.20
C CYS A 177 -10.51 -15.19 -4.71
N GLY A 178 -9.85 -14.11 -5.12
CA GLY A 178 -10.45 -12.86 -5.57
C GLY A 178 -11.11 -12.06 -4.45
N ALA A 179 -10.95 -12.45 -3.19
CA ALA A 179 -11.52 -11.70 -2.07
C ALA A 179 -10.67 -10.46 -1.79
N GLU A 180 -11.31 -9.31 -1.85
CA GLU A 180 -10.76 -8.03 -1.41
C GLU A 180 -10.68 -7.99 0.13
N ARG A 181 -9.56 -7.45 0.64
CA ARG A 181 -9.33 -7.21 2.06
C ARG A 181 -8.99 -5.73 2.27
N SER A 182 -9.84 -5.04 3.03
CA SER A 182 -9.61 -3.65 3.41
C SER A 182 -8.51 -3.51 4.47
N ASP A 183 -8.30 -4.56 5.29
CA ASP A 183 -7.24 -4.61 6.29
C ASP A 183 -5.98 -5.27 5.71
N PRO A 184 -4.87 -4.53 5.53
CA PRO A 184 -3.61 -5.11 5.04
C PRO A 184 -3.03 -6.20 5.93
N THR A 185 -3.40 -6.26 7.22
CA THR A 185 -2.94 -7.32 8.13
C THR A 185 -3.52 -8.70 7.79
N GLU A 186 -4.56 -8.76 6.96
CA GLU A 186 -5.15 -10.02 6.49
C GLU A 186 -4.52 -10.54 5.20
N LEU A 187 -3.52 -9.82 4.66
CA LEU A 187 -2.85 -10.09 3.41
C LEU A 187 -1.36 -10.43 3.62
N VAL A 188 -0.83 -11.22 2.70
CA VAL A 188 0.56 -11.67 2.61
C VAL A 188 0.96 -11.60 1.15
N ALA A 189 2.13 -11.05 0.84
CA ALA A 189 2.68 -11.10 -0.49
C ALA A 189 3.71 -12.21 -0.60
N TRP A 190 3.74 -12.88 -1.75
CA TRP A 190 4.78 -13.81 -2.13
C TRP A 190 5.57 -13.17 -3.28
N THR A 191 6.87 -12.90 -3.06
CA THR A 191 7.72 -12.13 -4.01
C THR A 191 8.51 -13.01 -4.97
N ASP A 192 8.85 -14.24 -4.58
CA ASP A 192 9.63 -15.16 -5.42
C ASP A 192 8.71 -16.10 -6.21
N VAL A 193 7.83 -15.52 -7.02
CA VAL A 193 6.80 -16.26 -7.75
C VAL A 193 7.44 -17.00 -8.94
N PRO A 194 7.27 -18.33 -9.06
CA PRO A 194 7.80 -19.08 -10.18
C PRO A 194 7.08 -18.72 -11.49
N ALA A 195 7.78 -18.91 -12.61
CA ALA A 195 7.19 -18.78 -13.94
C ALA A 195 5.97 -19.71 -14.06
N SER A 196 4.93 -19.24 -14.75
CA SER A 196 3.74 -20.05 -15.01
C SER A 196 4.01 -21.05 -16.13
N ASP A 197 3.34 -22.19 -16.05
CA ASP A 197 3.38 -23.23 -17.08
C ASP A 197 2.86 -22.76 -18.46
N ASP A 198 2.13 -21.64 -18.50
CA ASP A 198 1.55 -21.08 -19.73
C ASP A 198 2.48 -20.09 -20.46
N GLY A 199 3.73 -19.94 -20.01
CA GLY A 199 4.75 -19.11 -20.65
C GLY A 199 4.59 -17.61 -20.44
N ARG A 200 3.66 -17.17 -19.56
CA ARG A 200 3.59 -15.76 -19.14
C ARG A 200 4.74 -15.41 -18.20
N PRO A 201 5.25 -14.17 -18.25
CA PRO A 201 6.24 -13.72 -17.27
C PRO A 201 5.64 -13.77 -15.87
N ALA A 202 6.46 -14.21 -14.90
CA ALA A 202 6.06 -14.20 -13.50
C ALA A 202 5.82 -12.77 -13.03
N PRO A 203 4.74 -12.51 -12.26
CA PRO A 203 4.57 -11.22 -11.63
C PRO A 203 5.67 -10.99 -10.58
N SER A 204 6.01 -9.74 -10.29
CA SER A 204 6.99 -9.40 -9.24
C SER A 204 6.56 -9.85 -7.85
N HIS A 205 5.25 -9.99 -7.64
CA HIS A 205 4.67 -10.58 -6.45
C HIS A 205 3.24 -11.02 -6.71
N VAL A 206 2.69 -11.85 -5.81
CA VAL A 206 1.26 -12.12 -5.72
C VAL A 206 0.78 -11.85 -4.29
N THR A 207 -0.42 -11.30 -4.14
CA THR A 207 -1.00 -11.01 -2.83
C THR A 207 -2.07 -12.04 -2.47
N LEU A 208 -1.97 -12.63 -1.28
CA LEU A 208 -2.83 -13.71 -0.81
C LEU A 208 -3.40 -13.36 0.55
N CYS A 209 -4.67 -13.69 0.78
CA CYS A 209 -5.21 -13.62 2.14
C CYS A 209 -4.65 -14.75 3.01
N LYS A 210 -4.50 -14.52 4.31
CA LYS A 210 -3.95 -15.49 5.28
C LYS A 210 -4.47 -16.93 5.12
N PRO A 211 -5.78 -17.19 4.96
CA PRO A 211 -6.28 -18.55 4.70
C PRO A 211 -5.72 -19.18 3.42
N CYS A 212 -5.65 -18.40 2.33
CA CYS A 212 -5.11 -18.85 1.05
C CYS A 212 -3.60 -19.11 1.13
N THR A 213 -2.84 -18.27 1.84
CA THR A 213 -1.41 -18.50 2.10
C THR A 213 -1.18 -19.77 2.91
N GLY A 214 -1.98 -20.00 3.96
CA GLY A 214 -1.89 -21.22 4.75
C GLY A 214 -2.16 -22.50 3.95
N LEU A 215 -3.09 -22.44 3.00
CA LEU A 215 -3.37 -23.56 2.10
C LEU A 215 -2.28 -23.75 1.03
N LEU A 216 -1.66 -22.66 0.57
CA LEU A 216 -0.54 -22.72 -0.36
C LEU A 216 0.67 -23.42 0.29
N LEU A 217 1.04 -23.02 1.51
CA LEU A 217 2.15 -23.60 2.27
C LEU A 217 1.99 -25.11 2.55
N GLU A 218 0.76 -25.62 2.70
CA GLU A 218 0.52 -27.06 2.90
C GLU A 218 0.77 -27.87 1.61
N ARG A 219 0.63 -27.24 0.45
CA ARG A 219 0.60 -27.91 -0.86
C ARG A 219 1.88 -27.73 -1.65
N ASP A 220 2.57 -26.62 -1.43
CA ASP A 220 3.81 -26.30 -2.11
C ASP A 220 4.92 -26.00 -1.07
N PRO A 221 5.78 -26.99 -0.78
CA PRO A 221 6.91 -26.80 0.13
C PRO A 221 8.01 -25.91 -0.47
N ALA A 222 7.94 -25.56 -1.75
CA ALA A 222 8.88 -24.62 -2.38
C ALA A 222 8.59 -23.16 -2.00
N VAL A 223 7.42 -22.86 -1.44
CA VAL A 223 7.12 -21.55 -0.86
C VAL A 223 7.83 -21.44 0.50
N GLY A 224 9.10 -21.04 0.46
CA GLY A 224 9.87 -20.71 1.64
C GLY A 224 9.25 -19.55 2.42
N ASN A 225 9.37 -19.56 3.75
CA ASN A 225 8.82 -18.48 4.59
C ASN A 225 9.50 -17.15 4.31
N GLU A 226 10.76 -17.19 3.87
CA GLU A 226 11.59 -16.06 3.46
C GLU A 226 11.03 -15.31 2.25
N ALA A 227 10.27 -15.97 1.39
CA ALA A 227 9.65 -15.37 0.21
C ALA A 227 8.30 -14.70 0.53
N LEU A 228 7.83 -14.80 1.78
CA LEU A 228 6.57 -14.21 2.23
C LEU A 228 6.83 -12.89 2.97
N THR A 229 6.21 -11.82 2.47
CA THR A 229 6.26 -10.48 3.05
C THR A 229 4.88 -10.03 3.54
N ALA A 230 4.82 -9.35 4.68
CA ALA A 230 3.60 -8.75 5.21
C ALA A 230 3.91 -7.55 6.11
N ASN A 231 2.88 -6.83 6.56
CA ASN A 231 3.02 -5.69 7.48
C ASN A 231 3.36 -6.07 8.94
N HIS A 232 3.45 -7.37 9.26
CA HIS A 232 3.86 -7.86 10.58
C HIS A 232 4.51 -9.23 10.47
N THR A 233 5.20 -9.65 11.53
CA THR A 233 5.70 -11.02 11.63
C THR A 233 4.53 -12.00 11.59
N ILE A 234 4.53 -12.88 10.60
CA ILE A 234 3.52 -13.93 10.46
C ILE A 234 4.10 -15.25 10.95
N SER A 235 3.37 -15.95 11.81
CA SER A 235 3.74 -17.31 12.19
C SER A 235 3.18 -18.32 11.18
N VAL A 236 4.01 -19.29 10.78
CA VAL A 236 3.57 -20.41 9.93
C VAL A 236 2.42 -21.18 10.57
N HIS A 237 2.44 -21.31 11.89
CA HIS A 237 1.38 -21.97 12.65
C HIS A 237 0.04 -21.22 12.52
N GLU A 238 0.03 -19.89 12.59
CA GLU A 238 -1.18 -19.09 12.37
C GLU A 238 -1.72 -19.28 10.96
N LEU A 239 -0.87 -19.22 9.93
CA LEU A 239 -1.28 -19.45 8.55
C LEU A 239 -1.85 -20.87 8.38
N ALA A 240 -1.15 -21.88 8.89
CA ALA A 240 -1.59 -23.26 8.83
C ALA A 240 -2.94 -23.45 9.55
N ALA A 241 -3.19 -22.79 10.68
CA ALA A 241 -4.46 -22.85 11.39
C ALA A 241 -5.62 -22.27 10.56
N ARG A 242 -5.36 -21.23 9.76
CA ARG A 242 -6.38 -20.55 8.94
C ARG A 242 -6.63 -21.21 7.58
N ARG A 243 -5.83 -22.21 7.19
CA ARG A 243 -5.92 -22.85 5.86
C ARG A 243 -7.32 -23.39 5.51
N THR A 244 -8.07 -23.82 6.52
CA THR A 244 -9.42 -24.37 6.35
C THR A 244 -10.46 -23.32 5.99
N ASP A 245 -10.19 -22.05 6.28
CA ASP A 245 -11.08 -20.92 5.97
C ASP A 245 -10.93 -20.47 4.51
N ALA A 246 -9.93 -20.98 3.79
CA ALA A 246 -9.77 -20.69 2.38
C ALA A 246 -10.99 -21.16 1.58
N PRO A 247 -11.44 -20.44 0.55
CA PRO A 247 -12.48 -20.96 -0.33
C PRO A 247 -12.04 -22.25 -1.04
N VAL A 248 -12.99 -23.17 -1.25
CA VAL A 248 -12.69 -24.49 -1.84
C VAL A 248 -12.03 -24.36 -3.20
N ARG A 249 -12.67 -23.59 -4.08
CA ARG A 249 -12.16 -23.29 -5.42
C ARG A 249 -11.44 -21.94 -5.43
N PRO A 250 -10.37 -21.82 -6.23
CA PRO A 250 -9.83 -20.52 -6.57
C PRO A 250 -10.84 -19.71 -7.41
N SER A 251 -10.56 -18.42 -7.53
CA SER A 251 -11.18 -17.54 -8.51
C SER A 251 -10.94 -18.07 -9.93
N VAL A 252 -11.86 -17.77 -10.84
CA VAL A 252 -11.68 -18.06 -12.27
C VAL A 252 -10.52 -17.26 -12.89
N PHE A 253 -10.11 -16.18 -12.21
CA PHE A 253 -8.99 -15.32 -12.58
C PHE A 253 -7.71 -15.62 -11.78
N ALA A 254 -7.71 -16.69 -10.99
CA ALA A 254 -6.52 -17.04 -10.22
C ALA A 254 -5.37 -17.45 -11.14
N LEU A 255 -4.17 -16.98 -10.82
CA LEU A 255 -2.95 -17.44 -11.47
C LEU A 255 -2.72 -18.93 -11.19
N SER A 256 -2.13 -19.66 -12.14
CA SER A 256 -1.92 -21.10 -12.02
C SER A 256 -1.08 -21.47 -10.80
N GLN A 257 -0.09 -20.64 -10.45
CA GLN A 257 0.79 -20.80 -9.29
C GLN A 257 0.02 -20.87 -7.96
N VAL A 258 -1.13 -20.20 -7.87
CA VAL A 258 -1.95 -20.14 -6.64
C VAL A 258 -3.32 -20.78 -6.81
N GLY A 259 -3.60 -21.34 -7.99
CA GLY A 259 -4.87 -21.93 -8.44
C GLY A 259 -5.21 -23.29 -7.80
N ILE A 260 -4.73 -23.54 -6.59
CA ILE A 260 -4.83 -24.84 -5.93
C ILE A 260 -6.28 -25.06 -5.42
N ARG A 261 -6.84 -26.25 -5.60
CA ARG A 261 -8.14 -26.62 -5.01
C ARG A 261 -7.92 -27.28 -3.65
N ARG A 262 -8.75 -26.95 -2.64
CA ARG A 262 -8.83 -27.78 -1.41
C ARG A 262 -9.98 -28.76 -1.49
N GLU A 263 -9.98 -29.76 -0.62
CA GLU A 263 -11.10 -30.68 -0.51
C GLU A 263 -12.26 -30.05 0.28
N PRO A 264 -13.52 -30.22 -0.17
CA PRO A 264 -14.70 -29.87 0.62
C PRO A 264 -14.80 -30.74 1.87
N ARG A 265 -15.00 -30.12 3.04
CA ARG A 265 -15.11 -30.83 4.33
C ARG A 265 -16.55 -30.96 4.78
N THR A 266 -17.38 -29.96 4.49
CA THR A 266 -18.79 -29.95 4.90
C THR A 266 -19.72 -30.39 3.76
N LEU A 267 -20.93 -30.85 4.11
CA LEU A 267 -21.98 -31.12 3.12
C LEU A 267 -22.34 -29.87 2.33
N ARG A 268 -22.40 -28.71 2.98
CA ARG A 268 -22.67 -27.43 2.32
C ARG A 268 -21.60 -27.12 1.27
N GLU A 269 -20.32 -27.27 1.61
CA GLU A 269 -19.23 -27.07 0.65
C GLU A 269 -19.35 -28.01 -0.54
N ARG A 270 -19.56 -29.32 -0.30
CA ARG A 270 -19.78 -30.30 -1.39
C ARG A 270 -20.93 -29.90 -2.31
N VAL A 271 -22.09 -29.60 -1.73
CA VAL A 271 -23.28 -29.19 -2.50
C VAL A 271 -23.00 -27.92 -3.30
N VAL A 272 -22.38 -26.90 -2.71
CA VAL A 272 -22.07 -25.66 -3.43
C VAL A 272 -21.07 -25.92 -4.56
N ASP A 273 -20.03 -26.73 -4.32
CA ASP A 273 -18.95 -26.97 -5.27
C ASP A 273 -19.28 -27.91 -6.42
N ASP A 274 -20.14 -28.90 -6.18
CA ASP A 274 -20.53 -29.92 -7.16
C ASP A 274 -21.74 -29.48 -8.01
N THR A 275 -22.38 -28.36 -7.65
CA THR A 275 -23.54 -27.82 -8.36
C THR A 275 -23.24 -26.47 -9.02
N PRO A 276 -24.07 -26.02 -9.98
CA PRO A 276 -23.99 -24.67 -10.53
C PRO A 276 -24.16 -23.54 -9.49
N LEU A 277 -24.61 -23.85 -8.25
CA LEU A 277 -24.72 -22.88 -7.16
C LEU A 277 -23.38 -22.18 -6.86
N ARG A 278 -22.24 -22.79 -7.17
CA ARG A 278 -20.91 -22.14 -7.06
C ARG A 278 -20.81 -20.81 -7.80
N PHE A 279 -21.45 -20.69 -8.97
CA PHE A 279 -21.41 -19.45 -9.75
C PHE A 279 -22.20 -18.34 -9.04
N LEU A 280 -23.30 -18.72 -8.39
CA LEU A 280 -24.14 -17.83 -7.60
C LEU A 280 -23.52 -17.44 -6.25
N LEU A 281 -22.71 -18.31 -5.64
CA LEU A 281 -22.28 -18.10 -4.25
C LEU A 281 -20.81 -17.70 -4.11
N ASN A 282 -19.97 -18.07 -5.06
CA ASN A 282 -18.52 -17.88 -4.94
C ASN A 282 -18.02 -16.64 -5.70
N HIS A 283 -18.66 -16.24 -6.80
CA HIS A 283 -18.21 -15.10 -7.61
C HIS A 283 -18.99 -13.82 -7.27
N ARG A 284 -18.30 -12.77 -6.81
CA ARG A 284 -18.95 -11.46 -6.52
C ARG A 284 -19.58 -10.86 -7.78
N GLY A 285 -18.91 -10.94 -8.94
CA GLY A 285 -19.42 -10.38 -10.19
C GLY A 285 -20.69 -11.08 -10.71
N ILE A 286 -20.83 -12.40 -10.53
CA ILE A 286 -22.04 -13.12 -10.97
C ILE A 286 -23.20 -12.81 -10.04
N ARG A 287 -22.93 -12.72 -8.73
CA ARG A 287 -23.92 -12.23 -7.75
C ARG A 287 -24.44 -10.86 -8.11
N LEU A 288 -23.55 -9.92 -8.41
CA LEU A 288 -23.93 -8.56 -8.80
C LEU A 288 -24.73 -8.56 -10.10
N ALA A 289 -24.27 -9.26 -11.14
CA ALA A 289 -24.97 -9.36 -12.42
C ALA A 289 -26.38 -9.93 -12.26
N LEU A 290 -26.56 -10.93 -11.39
CA LEU A 290 -27.88 -11.47 -11.08
C LEU A 290 -28.76 -10.51 -10.28
N LEU A 291 -28.21 -9.82 -9.29
CA LEU A 291 -28.96 -8.81 -8.54
C LEU A 291 -29.42 -7.67 -9.46
N VAL A 292 -28.58 -7.23 -10.39
CA VAL A 292 -28.93 -6.24 -11.42
C VAL A 292 -30.02 -6.78 -12.34
N ALA A 293 -29.90 -8.01 -12.82
CA ALA A 293 -30.90 -8.62 -13.69
C ALA A 293 -32.27 -8.78 -12.98
N VAL A 294 -32.28 -9.24 -11.73
CA VAL A 294 -33.50 -9.35 -10.91
C VAL A 294 -34.10 -7.97 -10.64
N GLY A 295 -33.27 -6.98 -10.29
CA GLY A 295 -33.70 -5.61 -10.08
C GLY A 295 -34.32 -4.98 -11.34
N TYR A 296 -33.72 -5.23 -12.51
CA TYR A 296 -34.24 -4.78 -13.80
C TYR A 296 -35.62 -5.37 -14.10
N VAL A 297 -35.79 -6.68 -13.90
CA VAL A 297 -37.10 -7.35 -14.10
C VAL A 297 -38.14 -6.82 -13.11
N ALA A 298 -37.78 -6.64 -11.83
CA ALA A 298 -38.69 -6.10 -10.83
C ALA A 298 -39.13 -4.66 -11.16
N LEU A 299 -38.20 -3.80 -11.57
CA LEU A 299 -38.50 -2.44 -12.03
C LEU A 299 -39.46 -2.47 -13.23
N PHE A 300 -39.20 -3.34 -14.22
CA PHE A 300 -40.06 -3.48 -15.39
C PHE A 300 -41.48 -3.92 -15.02
N VAL A 301 -41.63 -4.87 -14.08
CA VAL A 301 -42.94 -5.31 -13.59
C VAL A 301 -43.68 -4.18 -12.86
N VAL A 302 -42.99 -3.39 -12.03
CA VAL A 302 -43.58 -2.24 -11.34
C VAL A 302 -44.02 -1.16 -12.32
N LEU A 303 -43.24 -0.89 -13.36
CA LEU A 303 -43.59 0.08 -14.40
C LEU A 303 -44.71 -0.39 -15.34
N ALA A 304 -44.99 -1.70 -15.38
CA ALA A 304 -46.04 -2.30 -16.19
C ALA A 304 -47.38 -2.46 -15.46
N LEU A 305 -47.44 -2.13 -14.16
CA LEU A 305 -48.62 -2.14 -13.29
C LEU A 305 -49.15 -0.72 -13.06
#